data_AF-A0A395JJR2-F1
#
_entry.id   AF-A0A395JJR2-F1
#
_cell.length_a   1.000
_cell.length_b   1.000
_cell.length_c   1.000
_cell.angle_alpha   90.00
_cell.angle_beta   90.00
_cell.angle_gamma   90.00
#
_symmetry.space_group_name_H-M   'P 1'
#
loop_
_entity.id
_entity.type
_entity.pdbx_description
1 polymer ?
#
loop_
_entity_poly.entity_id
_entity_poly.type
_entity_poly.pdbx_seq_one_letter_code
_entity_poly.pdbx_strand_id
1 'polypeptide(L)'
;MSNGIAINLENKFAFNEDSVLIYTTHGCKVILQGDVDDGDNHYFIILEFFDVISVRSAATDCTPAFNIDSKKVGVSFVAELTNSQWDDEAHLSYTYTGTKKITNRKHFVVTNHDVFHEVLGKSFVEQKISRTSKDYQNIRLIYLYAKAQIL
;
A
#
# COMPACT_ATOMS: atom_id res chain seq x y z
N MET A 1 13.16 -10.93 13.94
CA MET A 1 12.98 -9.76 13.05
C MET A 1 12.71 -10.30 11.66
N SER A 2 11.62 -9.90 11.03
CA SER A 2 11.33 -10.30 9.65
C SER A 2 12.30 -9.56 8.73
N ASN A 3 12.92 -10.29 7.80
CA ASN A 3 13.70 -9.66 6.73
C ASN A 3 12.74 -9.15 5.65
N GLY A 4 13.13 -8.09 4.95
CA GLY A 4 12.33 -7.48 3.90
C GLY A 4 13.15 -7.17 2.66
N ILE A 5 12.50 -7.24 1.49
CA ILE A 5 13.02 -6.75 0.21
C ILE A 5 12.28 -5.46 -0.11
N ALA A 6 13.00 -4.37 -0.37
CA ALA A 6 12.42 -3.14 -0.88
C ALA A 6 12.16 -3.28 -2.38
N ILE A 7 10.89 -3.20 -2.78
CA ILE A 7 10.46 -3.14 -4.18
C ILE A 7 10.27 -1.67 -4.51
N ASN A 8 11.19 -1.12 -5.30
CA ASN A 8 11.11 0.29 -5.71
C ASN A 8 9.86 0.52 -6.57
N LEU A 9 9.16 1.61 -6.30
CA LEU A 9 8.10 2.14 -7.14
C LEU A 9 8.71 2.96 -8.28
N GLU A 10 8.01 3.00 -9.40
CA GLU A 10 8.39 3.78 -10.58
C GLU A 10 8.19 5.28 -10.33
N ASN A 11 7.17 5.65 -9.55
CA ASN A 11 6.81 7.03 -9.26
C ASN A 11 7.05 7.38 -7.79
N LYS A 12 7.33 8.66 -7.55
CA LYS A 12 7.52 9.20 -6.20
C LYS A 12 6.19 9.62 -5.59
N PHE A 13 6.00 9.34 -4.31
CA PHE A 13 4.86 9.86 -3.54
C PHE A 13 5.28 10.92 -2.53
N ALA A 14 4.36 11.83 -2.24
CA ALA A 14 4.51 12.84 -1.21
C ALA A 14 4.50 12.15 0.17
N PHE A 15 5.69 11.95 0.75
CA PHE A 15 5.86 11.21 2.00
C PHE A 15 5.19 11.89 3.20
N ASN A 16 4.83 13.17 3.11
CA ASN A 16 4.15 13.95 4.15
C ASN A 16 2.62 13.90 4.06
N GLU A 17 2.08 13.24 3.04
CA GLU A 17 0.63 13.09 2.86
C GLU A 17 0.16 11.72 3.32
N ASP A 18 -1.08 11.61 3.78
CA ASP A 18 -1.65 10.32 4.18
C ASP A 18 -1.84 9.38 2.98
N SER A 19 -1.62 8.09 3.22
CA SER A 19 -2.07 7.02 2.31
C SER A 19 -3.49 6.58 2.66
N VAL A 20 -4.26 6.20 1.64
CA VAL A 20 -5.62 5.68 1.80
C VAL A 20 -5.66 4.22 1.36
N LEU A 21 -6.15 3.33 2.23
CA LEU A 21 -6.43 1.94 1.88
C LEU A 21 -7.92 1.76 1.59
N ILE A 22 -8.22 1.15 0.45
CA ILE A 22 -9.56 0.73 0.05
C ILE A 22 -9.54 -0.79 -0.05
N TYR A 23 -10.29 -1.44 0.82
CA TYR A 23 -10.47 -2.88 0.79
C TYR A 23 -11.92 -3.22 0.54
N THR A 24 -12.16 -4.04 -0.48
CA THR A 24 -13.49 -4.48 -0.88
C THR A 24 -13.50 -5.99 -1.06
N THR A 25 -14.67 -6.58 -1.24
CA THR A 25 -14.80 -8.00 -1.61
C THR A 25 -14.14 -8.35 -2.95
N HIS A 26 -13.80 -7.36 -3.78
CA HIS A 26 -13.23 -7.55 -5.11
C HIS A 26 -11.73 -7.23 -5.20
N GLY A 27 -11.12 -6.68 -4.15
CA GLY A 27 -9.71 -6.35 -4.17
C GLY A 27 -9.30 -5.27 -3.15
N CYS A 28 -8.00 -4.98 -3.15
CA CYS A 28 -7.38 -4.00 -2.28
C CYS A 28 -6.60 -2.97 -3.10
N LYS A 29 -6.75 -1.69 -2.76
CA LYS A 29 -6.00 -0.58 -3.36
C LYS A 29 -5.41 0.27 -2.25
N VAL A 30 -4.16 0.68 -2.42
CA VAL A 30 -3.57 1.76 -1.63
C VAL A 30 -3.38 2.96 -2.55
N ILE A 31 -4.00 4.09 -2.21
CA ILE A 31 -3.92 5.34 -2.94
C ILE A 31 -2.95 6.25 -2.20
N LEU A 32 -1.95 6.73 -2.94
CA LEU A 32 -0.92 7.65 -2.48
C LEU A 32 -1.02 8.94 -3.29
N GLN A 33 -0.73 10.07 -2.66
CA GLN A 33 -0.54 11.33 -3.39
C GLN A 33 0.87 11.37 -3.97
N GLY A 34 0.98 11.70 -5.25
CA GLY A 34 2.27 11.87 -5.93
C GLY A 34 3.06 13.06 -5.37
N ASP A 35 4.38 12.96 -5.40
CA ASP A 35 5.25 14.12 -5.14
C ASP A 35 5.09 15.15 -6.27
N VAL A 36 5.29 16.44 -5.99
CA VAL A 36 5.12 17.49 -7.00
C VAL A 36 6.26 17.37 -8.01
N ASP A 37 5.96 16.85 -9.21
CA ASP A 37 6.88 16.94 -10.35
C ASP A 37 6.99 18.42 -10.80
N ASP A 38 8.13 18.83 -11.35
CA ASP A 38 8.36 20.17 -11.92
C ASP A 38 7.18 20.58 -12.82
N GLY A 39 6.30 21.47 -12.32
CA GLY A 39 5.11 21.93 -13.02
C GLY A 39 3.74 21.78 -12.32
N ASP A 40 3.69 21.57 -10.99
CA ASP A 40 2.45 21.69 -10.18
C ASP A 40 1.30 20.74 -10.61
N ASN A 41 1.65 19.59 -11.19
CA ASN A 41 0.69 18.60 -11.62
C ASN A 41 0.48 17.53 -10.54
N HIS A 42 -0.34 17.83 -9.54
CA HIS A 42 -0.82 16.82 -8.60
C HIS A 42 -1.30 15.57 -9.35
N TYR A 43 -0.82 14.40 -8.91
CA TYR A 43 -1.23 13.09 -9.42
C TYR A 43 -1.43 12.14 -8.25
N PHE A 44 -2.07 11.01 -8.52
CA PHE A 44 -2.20 9.92 -7.57
C PHE A 44 -1.42 8.71 -8.05
N ILE A 45 -0.88 7.94 -7.11
CA ILE A 45 -0.35 6.61 -7.36
C ILE A 45 -1.32 5.62 -6.73
N ILE A 46 -1.72 4.62 -7.51
CA ILE A 46 -2.57 3.52 -7.04
C ILE A 46 -1.74 2.25 -7.05
N LEU A 47 -1.62 1.62 -5.89
CA LEU A 47 -1.09 0.27 -5.73
C LEU A 47 -2.28 -0.69 -5.65
N GLU A 48 -2.54 -1.41 -6.72
CA GLU A 48 -3.63 -2.38 -6.79
C GLU A 48 -3.09 -3.78 -6.51
N PHE A 49 -3.58 -4.40 -5.44
CA PHE A 49 -3.16 -5.72 -4.97
C PHE A 49 -4.15 -6.80 -5.40
N PHE A 50 -3.62 -7.97 -5.78
CA PHE A 50 -4.39 -9.09 -6.31
C PHE A 50 -4.37 -10.30 -5.37
N ASP A 51 -5.47 -11.07 -5.38
CA ASP A 51 -5.67 -12.26 -4.52
C ASP A 51 -5.39 -11.97 -3.05
N VAL A 52 -5.93 -10.83 -2.58
CA VAL A 52 -5.79 -10.36 -1.21
C VAL A 52 -6.75 -11.12 -0.31
N ILE A 53 -6.22 -11.61 0.81
CA ILE A 53 -7.01 -12.33 1.82
C ILE A 53 -7.14 -11.54 3.13
N SER A 54 -6.15 -10.70 3.42
CA SER A 54 -6.12 -9.93 4.65
C SER A 54 -5.38 -8.63 4.44
N VAL A 55 -5.86 -7.60 5.14
CA VAL A 55 -5.24 -6.28 5.20
C VAL A 55 -5.26 -5.81 6.65
N ARG A 56 -4.24 -5.06 7.05
CA ARG A 56 -4.25 -4.31 8.30
C ARG A 56 -3.61 -2.95 8.08
N SER A 57 -4.14 -1.95 8.77
CA SER A 57 -3.58 -0.60 8.77
C SER A 57 -3.23 -0.25 10.20
N ALA A 58 -2.02 0.27 10.41
CA ALA A 58 -1.60 0.79 11.70
C ALA A 58 -1.20 2.25 11.50
N ALA A 59 -1.88 3.15 12.23
CA ALA A 59 -1.40 4.50 12.41
C ALA A 59 -0.29 4.48 13.47
N THR A 60 0.77 5.23 13.25
CA THR A 60 1.86 5.33 14.21
C THR A 60 2.37 6.76 14.26
N ASP A 61 2.70 7.22 15.46
CA ASP A 61 3.44 8.48 15.66
C ASP A 61 4.95 8.31 15.37
N CYS A 62 5.35 7.10 14.95
CA CYS A 62 6.74 6.76 14.65
C CYS A 62 6.88 6.62 13.14
N THR A 63 7.55 7.58 12.50
CA THR A 63 8.05 7.37 11.13
C THR A 63 8.87 6.07 11.14
N PRO A 64 8.58 5.09 10.27
CA PRO A 64 9.21 3.79 10.38
C PRO A 64 10.70 4.02 10.17
N ALA A 65 11.48 3.65 11.18
CA ALA A 65 12.93 3.69 11.16
C ALA A 65 13.48 2.59 10.23
N PHE A 66 13.00 2.52 8.99
CA PHE A 66 13.88 2.17 7.89
C PHE A 66 14.87 3.34 7.81
N ASN A 67 16.16 3.07 7.66
CA ASN A 67 17.18 4.09 7.40
C ASN A 67 16.90 4.81 6.07
N ILE A 68 15.80 5.57 6.00
CA ILE A 68 15.56 6.57 4.98
C ILE A 68 16.58 7.63 5.32
N ASP A 69 17.75 7.51 4.69
CA ASP A 69 18.73 8.57 4.62
C ASP A 69 17.95 9.87 4.39
N SER A 70 18.15 10.88 5.24
CA SER A 70 17.52 12.19 5.10
C SER A 70 17.73 12.81 3.71
N LYS A 71 18.74 12.35 2.95
CA LYS A 71 19.00 12.71 1.54
C LYS A 71 18.21 11.88 0.51
N LYS A 72 17.48 10.86 0.95
CA LYS A 72 16.63 9.92 0.19
C LYS A 72 15.16 9.97 0.62
N VAL A 73 14.76 11.01 1.34
CA VAL A 73 13.34 11.34 1.53
C VAL A 73 12.70 11.40 0.13
N GLY A 74 11.70 10.55 -0.11
CA GLY A 74 11.09 10.37 -1.44
C GLY A 74 11.55 9.14 -2.24
N VAL A 75 12.33 8.21 -1.68
CA VAL A 75 12.46 6.86 -2.27
C VAL A 75 11.20 6.07 -1.93
N SER A 76 10.34 5.95 -2.94
CA SER A 76 9.06 5.27 -2.86
C SER A 76 9.26 3.76 -3.06
N PHE A 77 9.00 2.95 -2.05
CA PHE A 77 9.07 1.49 -2.15
C PHE A 77 7.91 0.82 -1.41
N VAL A 78 7.62 -0.42 -1.80
CA VAL A 78 6.80 -1.37 -1.04
C VAL A 78 7.74 -2.42 -0.46
N ALA A 79 7.67 -2.68 0.83
CA ALA A 79 8.47 -3.74 1.44
C ALA A 79 7.74 -5.09 1.32
N GLU A 80 8.41 -6.10 0.76
CA GLU A 80 7.96 -7.49 0.82
C GLU A 80 8.67 -8.20 1.98
N LEU A 81 7.93 -8.67 2.98
CA LEU A 81 8.50 -9.40 4.12
C LEU A 81 8.69 -10.88 3.75
N THR A 82 9.94 -11.32 3.65
CA THR A 82 10.31 -12.63 3.09
C THR A 82 10.14 -13.79 4.06
N ASN A 83 10.13 -13.53 5.37
CA ASN A 83 9.99 -14.54 6.42
C ASN A 83 8.69 -14.37 7.24
N SER A 84 7.71 -13.67 6.67
CA SER A 84 6.43 -13.44 7.34
C SER A 84 5.64 -14.75 7.49
N GLN A 85 5.21 -15.07 8.71
CA GLN A 85 4.32 -16.21 9.00
C GLN A 85 2.84 -15.87 8.73
N TRP A 86 2.54 -14.62 8.37
CA TRP A 86 1.16 -14.13 8.31
C TRP A 86 0.26 -14.91 7.34
N ASP A 87 0.81 -15.44 6.24
CA ASP A 87 0.03 -16.28 5.31
C ASP A 87 -0.41 -17.60 5.95
N ASP A 88 0.46 -18.23 6.74
CA ASP A 88 0.12 -19.45 7.48
C ASP A 88 -0.87 -19.16 8.62
N GLU A 89 -0.64 -18.07 9.36
CA GLU A 89 -1.55 -17.61 10.41
C GLU A 89 -2.95 -17.30 9.86
N ALA A 90 -3.04 -16.59 8.74
CA ALA A 90 -4.29 -16.28 8.08
C ALA A 90 -4.98 -17.56 7.55
N HIS A 91 -4.23 -18.47 6.94
CA HIS A 91 -4.78 -19.75 6.49
C HIS A 91 -5.37 -20.55 7.65
N LEU A 92 -4.65 -20.67 8.77
CA LEU A 92 -5.12 -21.38 9.95
C LEU A 92 -6.33 -20.70 10.63
N SER A 93 -6.39 -19.37 10.59
CA SER A 93 -7.44 -18.60 11.25
C SER A 93 -8.75 -18.50 10.45
N TYR A 94 -8.66 -18.51 9.12
CA TYR A 94 -9.79 -18.20 8.24
C TYR A 94 -10.22 -19.37 7.34
N THR A 95 -9.65 -20.57 7.50
CA THR A 95 -10.05 -21.76 6.74
C THR A 95 -10.45 -22.92 7.64
N TYR A 96 -11.27 -23.83 7.13
CA TYR A 96 -11.64 -25.05 7.85
C TYR A 96 -10.46 -26.02 7.94
N THR A 97 -10.40 -26.78 9.04
CA THR A 97 -9.44 -27.86 9.25
C THR A 97 -9.39 -28.82 8.05
N GLY A 98 -8.18 -29.11 7.56
CA GLY A 98 -7.95 -29.98 6.40
C GLY A 98 -8.01 -29.26 5.04
N THR A 99 -8.36 -27.96 5.01
CA THR A 99 -8.25 -27.15 3.79
C THR A 99 -6.78 -27.02 3.41
N LYS A 100 -6.43 -27.48 2.19
CA LYS A 100 -5.07 -27.35 1.67
C LYS A 100 -4.74 -25.88 1.39
N LYS A 101 -3.52 -25.45 1.73
CA LYS A 101 -3.00 -24.13 1.32
C LYS A 101 -2.67 -24.15 -0.18
N ILE A 102 -3.30 -23.27 -0.95
CA ILE A 102 -3.24 -23.29 -2.44
C ILE A 102 -2.33 -22.19 -3.01
N THR A 103 -2.00 -21.16 -2.23
CA THR A 103 -1.43 -19.92 -2.74
C THR A 103 -0.08 -19.57 -2.11
N ASN A 104 0.83 -19.03 -2.91
CA ASN A 104 2.03 -18.34 -2.45
C ASN A 104 1.71 -16.85 -2.30
N ARG A 105 1.04 -16.47 -1.21
CA ARG A 105 0.83 -15.05 -0.91
C ARG A 105 2.10 -14.48 -0.27
N LYS A 106 2.25 -13.18 -0.46
CA LYS A 106 3.34 -12.36 0.02
C LYS A 106 2.78 -11.32 0.96
N HIS A 107 3.57 -11.01 1.98
CA HIS A 107 3.25 -9.96 2.91
C HIS A 107 3.90 -8.66 2.42
N PHE A 108 3.08 -7.75 1.91
CA PHE A 108 3.50 -6.42 1.49
C PHE A 108 3.24 -5.39 2.58
N VAL A 109 4.15 -4.45 2.76
CA VAL A 109 4.00 -3.29 3.63
C VAL A 109 4.20 -2.04 2.79
N VAL A 110 3.15 -1.25 2.68
CA VAL A 110 3.20 0.11 2.11
C VAL A 110 3.39 1.06 3.27
N THR A 111 4.52 1.75 3.29
CA THR A 111 4.84 2.72 4.34
C THR A 111 4.71 4.15 3.82
N ASN A 112 3.92 4.95 4.53
CA ASN A 112 3.85 6.39 4.34
C ASN A 112 3.90 7.10 5.72
N HIS A 113 3.96 8.43 5.75
CA HIS A 113 4.23 9.27 6.94
C HIS A 113 3.88 8.62 8.29
N ASP A 114 2.57 8.56 8.59
CA ASP A 114 2.00 8.16 9.87
C ASP A 114 1.18 6.87 9.76
N VAL A 115 1.15 6.22 8.60
CA VAL A 115 0.31 5.04 8.37
C VAL A 115 1.08 3.97 7.59
N PHE A 116 1.00 2.75 8.09
CA PHE A 116 1.42 1.56 7.35
C PHE A 116 0.21 0.74 6.95
N HIS A 117 0.18 0.35 5.69
CA HIS A 117 -0.78 -0.61 5.16
C HIS A 117 -0.06 -1.92 4.89
N GLU A 118 -0.46 -2.95 5.61
CA GLU A 118 0.05 -4.30 5.42
C GLU A 118 -1.00 -5.10 4.66
N VAL A 119 -0.58 -5.72 3.57
CA VAL A 119 -1.44 -6.43 2.62
C VAL A 119 -0.90 -7.82 2.40
N LEU A 120 -1.72 -8.83 2.69
CA LEU A 120 -1.44 -10.22 2.36
C LEU A 120 -2.09 -10.58 1.03
N GLY A 121 -1.30 -10.56 -0.04
CA GLY A 121 -1.77 -10.78 -1.41
C GLY A 121 -0.73 -11.46 -2.29
N LYS A 122 -1.07 -11.79 -3.54
CA LYS A 122 -0.17 -12.50 -4.45
C LYS A 122 0.84 -11.57 -5.13
N SER A 123 0.38 -10.40 -5.56
CA SER A 123 1.15 -9.41 -6.31
C SER A 123 0.46 -8.05 -6.25
N PHE A 124 1.15 -7.01 -6.72
CA PHE A 124 0.56 -5.70 -6.93
C PHE A 124 1.01 -5.10 -8.26
N VAL A 125 0.27 -4.10 -8.73
CA VAL A 125 0.66 -3.21 -9.83
C VAL A 125 0.58 -1.76 -9.38
N GLU A 126 1.49 -0.95 -9.89
CA GLU A 126 1.51 0.50 -9.70
C GLU A 126 0.86 1.19 -10.90
N GLN A 127 0.04 2.21 -10.64
CA GLN A 127 -0.59 3.04 -11.67
C GLN A 127 -0.49 4.52 -11.30
N LYS A 128 0.00 5.36 -12.23
CA LYS A 128 -0.02 6.83 -12.11
C LYS A 128 -1.30 7.40 -12.71
N ILE A 129 -2.08 8.12 -11.91
CA ILE A 129 -3.28 8.85 -12.33
C ILE A 129 -2.96 10.35 -12.37
N SER A 130 -2.62 10.84 -13.56
CA SER A 130 -2.36 12.28 -13.78
C SER A 130 -3.65 13.10 -13.70
N ARG A 131 -3.52 14.41 -13.49
CA ARG A 131 -4.63 15.38 -13.53
C ARG A 131 -5.42 15.39 -14.83
N THR A 132 -4.79 14.99 -15.94
CA THR A 132 -5.41 14.88 -17.27
C THR A 132 -6.13 13.55 -17.50
N SER A 133 -5.96 12.58 -16.60
CA SER A 133 -6.69 11.31 -16.65
C SER A 133 -8.18 11.53 -16.42
N LYS A 134 -9.01 10.78 -17.16
CA LYS A 134 -10.47 10.78 -16.99
C LYS A 134 -10.88 10.36 -15.57
N ASP A 135 -10.08 9.53 -14.92
CA ASP A 135 -10.38 8.98 -13.60
C ASP A 135 -9.91 9.88 -12.44
N TYR A 136 -9.17 10.94 -12.73
CA TYR A 136 -8.52 11.77 -11.71
C TYR A 136 -9.52 12.32 -10.67
N GLN A 137 -10.63 12.89 -11.14
CA GLN A 137 -11.63 13.48 -10.23
C GLN A 137 -12.29 12.42 -9.35
N ASN A 138 -12.55 11.23 -9.90
CA ASN A 138 -13.13 10.12 -9.14
C ASN A 138 -12.17 9.65 -8.05
N ILE A 139 -10.89 9.42 -8.40
CA ILE A 139 -9.86 9.02 -7.44
C ILE A 139 -9.63 10.09 -6.38
N ARG A 140 -9.59 11.36 -6.77
CA ARG A 140 -9.49 12.48 -5.83
C ARG A 140 -10.65 12.50 -4.83
N LEU A 141 -11.88 12.31 -5.30
CA LEU A 141 -13.05 12.28 -4.40
C LEU A 141 -12.98 11.10 -3.44
N ILE A 142 -12.65 9.91 -3.93
CA ILE A 142 -12.48 8.71 -3.10
C ILE A 142 -11.41 8.96 -2.02
N TYR A 143 -10.25 9.50 -2.42
CA TYR A 143 -9.16 9.84 -1.50
C TYR A 143 -9.63 10.81 -0.41
N LEU A 144 -10.30 11.90 -0.79
CA LEU A 144 -10.80 12.90 0.16
C LEU A 144 -11.88 12.33 1.10
N TYR A 145 -12.80 11.53 0.59
CA TYR A 145 -13.85 10.92 1.42
C TYR A 145 -13.27 9.89 2.38
N ALA A 146 -12.29 9.10 1.95
CA ALA A 146 -11.62 8.14 2.82
C ALA A 146 -10.82 8.84 3.92
N LYS A 147 -10.10 9.93 3.61
CA LYS A 147 -9.43 10.76 4.63
C LYS A 147 -10.41 11.37 5.63
N ALA A 148 -11.59 11.78 5.17
CA ALA A 148 -12.65 12.29 6.03
C ALA A 148 -13.38 11.18 6.83
N GLN A 149 -13.04 9.90 6.63
CA GLN A 149 -13.72 8.74 7.23
C GLN A 149 -15.23 8.68 6.90
N ILE A 150 -15.60 9.11 5.69
CA ILE A 150 -17.00 9.16 5.22
C ILE A 150 -17.39 7.89 4.43
N LEU A 151 -16.41 7.08 4.03
CA LEU A 151 -16.57 5.79 3.34
C LEU A 151 -16.47 4.62 4.33
#